data_AF-A0A497RR76-F1
#
_entry.id   AF-A0A497RR76-F1
#
_cell.length_a   1.000
_cell.length_b   1.000
_cell.length_c   1.000
_cell.angle_alpha   90.00
_cell.angle_beta   90.00
_cell.angle_gamma   90.00
#
_symmetry.space_group_name_H-M   'P 1'
#
loop_
_entity.id
_entity.type
_entity.pdbx_description
1 polymer ?
#
loop_
_entity_poly.entity_id
_entity_poly.type
_entity_poly.pdbx_seq_one_letter_code
_entity_poly.pdbx_strand_id
1 'polypeptide(L)'
;MSVTIDLRVVQSLIEGGGYRVKMDVLYATGIAPEIFVYTADCNEFSHVATPFDIENIPYVTSEEAELHGYNYYRKAGVIEDRNTVESAEAYSNYTKERVAFLAREFPKAIDGFEGTNDYTYTG
;
A
#
# COMPACT_ATOMS: atom_id res chain seq x y z
N MET A 1 -4.48 14.73 14.10
CA MET A 1 -4.44 13.27 14.35
C MET A 1 -3.03 12.75 14.05
N SER A 2 -2.50 11.77 14.78
CA SER A 2 -1.18 11.16 14.49
C SER A 2 -1.36 9.76 13.93
N VAL A 3 -0.59 9.42 12.88
CA VAL A 3 -0.55 8.07 12.30
C VAL A 3 0.79 7.41 12.60
N THR A 4 0.74 6.15 13.01
CA THR A 4 1.92 5.30 13.25
C THR A 4 1.70 3.96 12.56
N ILE A 5 2.72 3.47 11.86
CA ILE A 5 2.71 2.17 11.18
C ILE A 5 4.01 1.45 11.55
N ASP A 6 3.90 0.27 12.15
CA ASP A 6 5.04 -0.63 12.40
C ASP A 6 5.15 -1.64 11.26
N LEU A 7 6.20 -1.48 10.46
CA LEU A 7 6.46 -2.29 9.28
C LEU A 7 7.61 -3.24 9.53
N ARG A 8 7.33 -4.54 9.53
CA ARG A 8 8.36 -5.59 9.55
C ARG A 8 8.77 -5.92 8.13
N VAL A 9 10.07 -5.90 7.86
CA VAL A 9 10.65 -6.36 6.60
C VAL A 9 11.57 -7.56 6.86
N VAL A 10 11.33 -8.65 6.15
CA VAL A 10 12.14 -9.87 6.20
C VAL A 10 12.64 -10.17 4.81
N GLN A 11 13.96 -10.25 4.65
CA GLN A 11 14.60 -10.70 3.43
C GLN A 11 15.17 -12.10 3.63
N SER A 12 14.98 -12.99 2.65
CA SER A 12 15.43 -14.37 2.71
C SER A 12 15.88 -14.86 1.33
N LEU A 13 16.83 -15.80 1.30
CA LEU A 13 17.22 -16.50 0.07
C LEU A 13 16.18 -17.57 -0.28
N ILE A 14 15.83 -17.67 -1.55
CA ILE A 14 14.93 -18.73 -2.06
C ILE A 14 15.73 -19.88 -2.69
N GLU A 15 15.17 -21.08 -2.61
CA GLU A 15 15.73 -22.28 -3.24
C GLU A 15 15.78 -22.09 -4.76
N GLY A 16 16.92 -22.41 -5.38
CA GLY A 16 17.16 -22.14 -6.82
C GLY A 16 17.83 -20.81 -7.13
N GLY A 17 18.09 -19.97 -6.12
CA GLY A 17 18.72 -18.66 -6.26
C GLY A 17 17.70 -17.53 -6.40
N GLY A 18 17.97 -16.40 -5.74
CA GLY A 18 17.07 -15.25 -5.66
C GLY A 18 16.79 -14.83 -4.21
N TYR A 19 16.01 -13.77 -4.06
CA TYR A 19 15.74 -13.10 -2.79
C TYR A 19 14.24 -12.83 -2.65
N ARG A 20 13.64 -13.35 -1.58
CA ARG A 20 12.26 -13.05 -1.20
C ARG A 20 12.23 -11.94 -0.18
N VAL A 21 11.44 -10.92 -0.46
CA VAL A 21 11.14 -9.82 0.46
C VAL A 21 9.71 -9.98 0.95
N LYS A 22 9.55 -10.17 2.26
CA LYS A 22 8.25 -10.17 2.93
C LYS A 22 8.12 -8.91 3.77
N MET A 23 7.00 -8.23 3.63
CA MET A 23 6.66 -7.06 4.44
C MET A 23 5.30 -7.25 5.07
N ASP A 24 5.20 -7.01 6.37
CA ASP A 24 3.96 -7.11 7.13
C ASP A 24 3.80 -5.87 8.00
N VAL A 25 2.61 -5.29 8.01
CA VAL A 25 2.22 -4.31 9.03
C VAL A 25 1.89 -5.07 10.30
N LEU A 26 2.74 -4.95 11.32
CA LEU A 26 2.53 -5.61 12.61
C LEU A 26 1.51 -4.85 13.46
N TYR A 27 1.51 -3.53 13.31
CA TYR A 27 0.69 -2.63 14.10
C TYR A 27 0.46 -1.32 13.35
N ALA A 28 -0.74 -0.75 13.46
CA ALA A 28 -1.07 0.56 12.92
C ALA A 28 -2.01 1.30 13.86
N THR A 29 -1.83 2.62 14.00
CA THR A 29 -2.74 3.52 14.74
C THR A 29 -3.05 4.74 13.91
N GLY A 30 -4.31 5.19 13.95
CA GLY A 30 -4.78 6.33 13.17
C GLY A 30 -4.99 6.02 11.68
N ILE A 31 -4.77 4.77 11.24
CA ILE A 31 -4.98 4.27 9.88
C ILE A 31 -5.24 2.75 9.94
N ALA A 32 -5.93 2.20 8.95
CA ALA A 32 -6.07 0.76 8.78
C ALA A 32 -4.70 0.11 8.47
N PRO A 33 -4.39 -1.09 9.01
CA PRO A 33 -3.14 -1.78 8.71
C PRO A 33 -3.06 -2.30 7.27
N GLU A 34 -4.20 -2.41 6.57
CA GLU A 34 -4.26 -2.86 5.19
C GLU A 34 -3.92 -1.76 4.20
N ILE A 35 -2.61 -1.62 3.97
CA ILE A 35 -2.03 -0.56 3.15
C ILE A 35 -1.39 -1.07 1.86
N PHE A 36 -1.39 -2.38 1.59
CA PHE A 36 -0.87 -2.93 0.35
C PHE A 36 -2.02 -3.21 -0.61
N VAL A 37 -2.02 -2.56 -1.77
CA VAL A 37 -3.05 -2.69 -2.79
C VAL A 37 -2.69 -3.81 -3.75
N TYR A 38 -3.65 -4.70 -3.99
CA TYR A 38 -3.56 -5.81 -4.93
C TYR A 38 -4.59 -5.65 -6.04
N THR A 39 -4.25 -6.11 -7.23
CA THR A 39 -5.20 -6.30 -8.33
C THR A 39 -6.07 -7.52 -8.03
N ALA A 40 -7.38 -7.41 -8.27
CA ALA A 40 -8.30 -8.51 -7.99
C ALA A 40 -8.21 -9.65 -9.02
N ASP A 41 -7.92 -9.32 -10.28
CA ASP A 41 -7.92 -10.26 -11.41
C ASP A 41 -6.75 -11.25 -11.39
N CYS A 42 -5.55 -10.79 -11.04
CA CYS A 42 -4.35 -11.63 -10.97
C CYS A 42 -3.78 -11.79 -9.56
N ASN A 43 -4.38 -11.15 -8.54
CA ASN A 43 -3.90 -11.19 -7.16
C ASN A 43 -2.43 -10.76 -7.04
N GLU A 44 -2.01 -9.79 -7.83
CA GLU A 44 -0.65 -9.27 -7.84
C GLU A 44 -0.55 -7.98 -7.02
N PHE A 45 0.58 -7.80 -6.36
CA PHE A 45 0.86 -6.56 -5.65
C PHE A 45 0.99 -5.41 -6.65
N SER A 46 0.18 -4.36 -6.46
CA SER A 46 0.21 -3.18 -7.32
C SER A 46 1.06 -2.08 -6.70
N HIS A 47 0.70 -1.61 -5.50
CA HIS A 47 1.38 -0.49 -4.85
C HIS A 47 1.01 -0.39 -3.37
N VAL A 48 1.76 0.44 -2.62
CA VAL A 48 1.35 0.89 -1.28
C VAL A 48 0.29 1.95 -1.44
N ALA A 49 -0.82 1.78 -0.72
CA ALA A 49 -1.99 2.64 -0.72
C ALA A 49 -1.61 4.12 -0.51
N THR A 50 -2.32 4.98 -1.22
CA THR A 50 -2.44 6.41 -0.94
C THR A 50 -3.60 6.67 0.02
N PRO A 51 -3.73 7.88 0.60
CA PRO A 51 -4.91 8.21 1.40
C PRO A 51 -6.24 7.96 0.67
N PHE A 52 -6.29 8.26 -0.63
CA PHE A 52 -7.46 8.01 -1.46
C PHE A 52 -7.78 6.51 -1.54
N ASP A 53 -6.77 5.65 -1.69
CA ASP A 53 -6.96 4.20 -1.76
C ASP A 53 -7.50 3.63 -0.45
N ILE A 54 -7.10 4.19 0.70
CA ILE A 54 -7.62 3.77 2.00
C ILE A 54 -9.13 4.03 2.11
N GLU A 55 -9.63 5.08 1.48
CA GLU A 55 -11.06 5.45 1.50
C GLU A 55 -11.88 4.72 0.43
N ASN A 56 -11.29 4.44 -0.73
CA ASN A 56 -12.02 3.99 -1.91
C ASN A 56 -11.80 2.52 -2.27
N ILE A 57 -10.67 1.94 -1.87
CA ILE A 57 -10.37 0.53 -2.14
C ILE A 57 -10.80 -0.32 -0.95
N PRO A 58 -11.65 -1.33 -1.17
CA PRO A 58 -12.15 -2.17 -0.09
C PRO A 58 -11.03 -3.04 0.50
N TYR A 59 -11.21 -3.39 1.77
CA TYR A 59 -10.42 -4.43 2.41
C TYR A 59 -11.26 -5.72 2.45
N VAL A 60 -11.02 -6.58 1.45
CA VAL A 60 -11.71 -7.85 1.25
C VAL A 60 -10.72 -8.90 0.79
N THR A 61 -11.14 -10.16 0.73
CA THR A 61 -10.36 -11.24 0.10
C THR A 61 -10.35 -11.09 -1.42
N SER A 62 -9.44 -11.80 -2.12
CA SER A 62 -9.43 -11.82 -3.59
C SER A 62 -10.74 -12.40 -4.15
N GLU A 63 -11.26 -13.46 -3.53
CA GLU A 63 -12.50 -14.13 -3.93
C GLU A 63 -13.70 -13.18 -3.84
N GLU A 64 -13.77 -12.39 -2.77
CA GLU A 64 -14.80 -11.35 -2.61
C GLU A 64 -14.59 -10.20 -3.60
N ALA A 65 -13.35 -9.80 -3.86
CA ALA A 65 -13.06 -8.76 -4.84
C ALA A 65 -13.53 -9.16 -6.25
N GLU A 66 -13.25 -10.40 -6.66
CA GLU A 66 -13.73 -10.97 -7.92
C GLU A 66 -15.26 -11.08 -7.95
N LEU A 67 -15.87 -11.61 -6.88
CA LEU A 67 -17.32 -11.77 -6.77
C LEU A 67 -18.08 -10.44 -6.89
N HIS A 68 -17.54 -9.39 -6.30
CA HIS A 68 -18.13 -8.06 -6.29
C HIS A 68 -17.66 -7.16 -7.46
N GLY A 69 -16.75 -7.65 -8.31
CA GLY A 69 -16.23 -6.93 -9.47
C GLY A 69 -15.35 -5.72 -9.10
N TYR A 70 -14.66 -5.77 -7.96
CA TYR A 70 -13.68 -4.75 -7.60
C TYR A 70 -12.39 -4.97 -8.38
N ASN A 71 -11.85 -3.90 -8.98
CA ASN A 71 -10.56 -4.00 -9.69
C ASN A 71 -9.37 -4.16 -8.72
N TYR A 72 -9.52 -3.66 -7.49
CA TYR A 72 -8.48 -3.64 -6.48
C TYR A 72 -9.04 -3.92 -5.10
N TYR A 73 -8.17 -4.42 -4.23
CA TYR A 73 -8.44 -4.61 -2.81
C TYR A 73 -7.15 -4.45 -1.99
N ARG A 74 -7.26 -4.33 -0.67
CA ARG A 74 -6.11 -4.10 0.22
C ARG A 74 -5.76 -5.31 1.10
N LYS A 75 -4.50 -5.41 1.53
CA LYS A 75 -3.99 -6.40 2.51
C LYS A 75 -2.99 -5.75 3.48
N ALA A 76 -2.76 -6.40 4.61
CA ALA A 76 -1.78 -5.99 5.63
C ALA A 76 -0.33 -6.44 5.34
N GLY A 77 -0.09 -7.26 4.30
CA GLY A 77 1.25 -7.72 3.95
C GLY A 77 1.46 -7.96 2.46
N VAL A 78 2.73 -8.02 2.08
CA VAL A 78 3.21 -8.30 0.73
C VAL A 78 4.43 -9.21 0.74
N ILE A 79 4.49 -10.09 -0.27
CA ILE A 79 5.63 -10.95 -0.54
C ILE A 79 6.00 -10.74 -2.01
N GLU A 80 7.27 -10.46 -2.26
CA GLU A 80 7.79 -10.22 -3.60
C GLU A 80 9.12 -10.95 -3.76
N ASP A 81 9.28 -11.65 -4.88
CA ASP A 81 10.52 -12.36 -5.23
C ASP A 81 11.36 -11.53 -6.22
N ARG A 82 12.66 -11.46 -5.97
CA ARG A 82 13.62 -10.66 -6.73
C ARG A 82 14.85 -11.50 -7.09
N ASN A 83 15.43 -11.21 -8.25
CA ASN A 83 16.53 -12.01 -8.78
C ASN A 83 17.90 -11.62 -8.23
N THR A 84 18.05 -10.41 -7.68
CA THR A 84 19.31 -9.91 -7.12
C THR A 84 19.11 -9.27 -5.76
N VAL A 85 20.19 -9.18 -4.97
CA VAL A 85 20.13 -8.54 -3.66
C VAL A 85 19.82 -7.05 -3.80
N GLU A 86 20.40 -6.37 -4.79
CA GLU A 86 20.22 -4.93 -5.02
C GLU A 86 18.76 -4.62 -5.38
N SER A 87 18.10 -5.49 -6.16
CA SER A 87 16.68 -5.32 -6.50
C SER A 87 15.76 -5.60 -5.31
N ALA A 88 16.11 -6.56 -4.45
CA ALA A 88 15.40 -6.81 -3.18
C ALA A 88 15.52 -5.63 -2.20
N GLU A 89 16.73 -5.05 -2.06
CA GLU A 89 16.98 -3.86 -1.26
C GLU A 89 16.26 -2.63 -1.82
N ALA A 90 16.34 -2.40 -3.13
CA ALA A 90 15.65 -1.28 -3.79
C ALA A 90 14.13 -1.35 -3.59
N TYR A 91 13.53 -2.53 -3.78
CA TYR A 91 12.12 -2.75 -3.50
C TYR A 91 11.77 -2.50 -2.02
N SER A 92 12.65 -2.92 -1.11
CA SER A 92 12.47 -2.70 0.33
C SER A 92 12.49 -1.22 0.71
N ASN A 93 13.44 -0.46 0.15
CA ASN A 93 13.56 0.98 0.41
C ASN A 93 12.39 1.75 -0.21
N TYR A 94 12.03 1.45 -1.46
CA TYR A 94 10.86 2.04 -2.12
C TYR A 94 9.59 1.84 -1.28
N THR A 95 9.34 0.62 -0.83
CA THR A 95 8.13 0.31 -0.06
C THR A 95 8.12 1.04 1.29
N LYS A 96 9.25 1.08 2.01
CA LYS A 96 9.39 1.85 3.25
C LYS A 96 9.11 3.34 3.04
N GLU A 97 9.65 3.93 1.98
CA GLU A 97 9.42 5.34 1.65
C GLU A 97 7.95 5.62 1.36
N ARG A 98 7.26 4.73 0.63
CA ARG A 98 5.84 4.87 0.34
C ARG A 98 4.97 4.73 1.59
N VAL A 99 5.29 3.80 2.48
CA VAL A 99 4.59 3.65 3.78
C VAL A 99 4.80 4.90 4.64
N ALA A 100 6.03 5.41 4.71
CA ALA A 100 6.33 6.65 5.43
C ALA A 100 5.58 7.85 4.83
N PHE A 101 5.47 7.93 3.50
CA PHE A 101 4.70 8.95 2.81
C PHE A 101 3.22 8.87 3.16
N LEU A 102 2.62 7.67 3.14
CA LEU A 102 1.23 7.45 3.53
C LEU A 102 0.99 7.92 4.97
N ALA A 103 1.82 7.50 5.93
CA ALA A 103 1.69 7.90 7.33
C ALA A 103 1.74 9.42 7.53
N ARG A 104 2.52 10.13 6.70
CA ARG A 104 2.63 11.60 6.74
C ARG A 104 1.44 12.32 6.12
N GLU A 105 0.90 11.81 5.02
CA GLU A 105 -0.16 12.49 4.26
C GLU A 105 -1.57 12.10 4.71
N PHE A 106 -1.78 10.89 5.23
CA PHE A 106 -3.10 10.41 5.65
C PHE A 106 -3.79 11.34 6.67
N PRO A 107 -3.12 11.81 7.74
CA PRO A 107 -3.75 12.74 8.68
C PRO A 107 -4.22 14.05 8.05
N LYS A 108 -3.53 14.54 7.00
CA LYS A 108 -3.88 15.79 6.31
C LYS A 108 -5.05 15.62 5.36
N ALA A 109 -5.15 14.43 4.74
CA ALA A 109 -6.25 14.10 3.85
C ALA A 109 -7.60 14.06 4.59
N ILE A 110 -7.61 13.50 5.80
CA ILE A 110 -8.81 13.42 6.65
C ILE A 110 -9.28 14.80 7.13
N ASP A 111 -8.35 15.73 7.36
CA ASP A 111 -8.68 17.07 7.89
C ASP A 111 -9.40 17.96 6.87
N GLY A 112 -9.52 17.52 5.62
CA GLY A 112 -10.35 18.15 4.61
C GLY A 112 -9.80 19.49 4.09
N PHE A 113 -9.95 19.69 2.79
CA PHE A 113 -9.69 20.95 2.12
C PHE A 113 -10.90 21.89 2.36
N GLU A 114 -10.71 23.02 3.05
CA GLU A 114 -11.74 24.08 3.25
C GLU A 114 -11.88 25.06 2.06
N GLY A 115 -11.17 24.82 0.94
CA GLY A 115 -11.15 25.74 -0.21
C GLY A 115 -12.16 25.39 -1.29
N THR A 116 -12.95 26.38 -1.73
CA THR A 116 -13.70 26.30 -2.99
C THR A 116 -12.73 26.29 -4.18
N ASN A 117 -12.85 25.30 -5.07
CA ASN A 117 -12.18 25.32 -6.37
C ASN A 117 -13.00 26.19 -7.34
N ASP A 118 -12.73 27.49 -7.34
CA ASP A 118 -13.30 28.40 -8.35
C ASP A 118 -12.50 28.28 -9.67
N TYR A 119 -13.05 27.56 -10.64
CA TYR A 119 -12.56 27.57 -12.00
C TYR A 119 -13.20 28.74 -12.76
N THR A 120 -12.50 29.87 -12.83
CA THR A 120 -12.93 30.96 -13.72
C THR A 120 -12.38 30.70 -15.13
N TYR A 121 -13.25 30.29 -16.05
CA TYR A 121 -12.95 30.31 -17.47
C TYR A 121 -13.20 31.71 -18.01
N THR A 122 -12.14 32.44 -18.36
CA THR A 122 -12.22 33.59 -19.25
C THR A 122 -12.09 33.10 -20.69
N GLY A 123 -13.18 33.25 -21.45
CA GLY A 123 -13.18 33.08 -22.92
C GLY A 123 -12.52 34.24 -23.64
#